data_AF-A0A9R1BV97-F1
#
_entry.id   AF-A0A9R1BV97-F1
#
_cell.length_a   1.000
_cell.length_b   1.000
_cell.length_c   1.000
_cell.angle_alpha   90.00
_cell.angle_beta   90.00
_cell.angle_gamma   90.00
#
_symmetry.space_group_name_H-M   'P 1'
#
loop_
_entity.id
_entity.type
_entity.pdbx_description
1 polymer ?
#
loop_
_entity_poly.entity_id
_entity_poly.type
_entity_poly.pdbx_seq_one_letter_code
_entity_poly.pdbx_strand_id
1 'polypeptide(L)' 'MDLDTENRLASLLLEEARRLQSEADREGVHAYLRKPNVRHRPNSRFLTATVRGVQQESVNLCASTDARLISHVVSLLDS' A
#
# COMPACT_ATOMS: atom_id res chain seq x y z
N MET A 1 -9.05 1.56 28.07
CA MET A 1 -8.24 0.47 28.65
C MET A 1 -7.41 1.07 29.76
N ASP A 2 -6.94 0.28 30.72
CA ASP A 2 -6.16 0.78 31.85
C ASP A 2 -4.66 0.82 31.51
N LEU A 3 -3.91 1.77 32.06
CA LEU A 3 -2.48 2.00 31.75
C LEU A 3 -1.63 0.75 32.03
N ASP A 4 -1.97 0.00 33.08
CA ASP A 4 -1.30 -1.25 33.41
C ASP A 4 -1.50 -2.33 32.34
N THR A 5 -2.67 -2.32 31.69
CA THR A 5 -2.95 -3.24 30.58
C THR A 5 -2.10 -2.90 29.36
N GLU A 6 -1.92 -1.60 29.07
CA GLU A 6 -1.08 -1.11 27.98
C GLU A 6 0.40 -1.41 28.22
N ASN A 7 0.89 -1.21 29.44
CA ASN A 7 2.28 -1.52 29.81
C ASN A 7 2.57 -3.03 29.74
N ARG A 8 1.60 -3.86 30.14
CA ARG A 8 1.71 -5.32 30.01
C ARG A 8 1.76 -5.75 28.54
N LEU A 9 0.92 -5.16 27.69
CA LEU A 9 0.94 -5.39 26.25
C LEU A 9 2.27 -4.94 25.62
N ALA A 10 2.76 -3.76 25.97
CA ALA A 10 4.04 -3.25 25.49
C ALA A 10 5.20 -4.19 25.86
N SER A 11 5.20 -4.71 27.09
CA SER A 11 6.22 -5.65 27.56
C SER A 11 6.20 -6.96 26.76
N LEU A 12 5.01 -7.53 26.51
CA LEU A 12 4.85 -8.74 25.69
C LEU A 12 5.31 -8.52 24.25
N LEU A 13 5.00 -7.36 23.66
CA LEU A 13 5.43 -7.02 22.30
C LEU A 13 6.96 -6.88 22.20
N LEU A 14 7.60 -6.28 23.21
CA LEU A 14 9.06 -6.13 23.26
C LEU A 14 9.77 -7.49 23.40
N GLU A 15 9.22 -8.39 24.22
CA GLU A 15 9.74 -9.76 24.37
C GLU A 15 9.65 -10.53 23.04
N GLU A 16 8.49 -10.45 22.39
CA GLU A 16 8.28 -11.10 21.10
C GLU A 16 9.17 -10.51 19.99
N ALA A 17 9.35 -9.19 19.96
CA ALA A 17 10.26 -8.54 19.02
C ALA A 17 11.71 -9.01 19.19
N ARG A 18 12.19 -9.18 20.43
CA ARG A 18 13.53 -9.71 20.71
C ARG A 18 13.68 -11.17 20.27
N ARG A 19 12.64 -11.98 20.45
CA ARG A 19 12.61 -13.38 19.97
C ARG A 19 12.71 -13.44 18.46
N LEU A 20 11.89 -12.66 17.76
CA LEU A 20 11.90 -12.57 16.29
C LEU A 20 13.24 -12.05 15.76
N GLN A 21 13.86 -11.09 16.45
CA GLN A 21 15.19 -10.59 16.08
C GLN A 21 16.25 -11.69 16.21
N SER A 22 16.23 -12.46 17.29
CA SER A 22 17.17 -13.58 17.50
C SER A 22 16.97 -14.70 16.47
N GLU A 23 15.71 -14.99 16.11
CA GLU A 23 15.37 -15.95 15.05
C GLU A 23 15.83 -15.45 13.67
N ALA A 24 15.66 -14.15 13.39
CA ALA A 24 16.13 -13.52 12.16
C ALA A 24 17.66 -13.47 12.07
N ASP A 25 18.36 -13.24 13.18
CA ASP A 25 19.83 -13.28 13.21
C ASP A 25 20.36 -14.70 12.96
N ARG A 26 19.61 -15.73 13.41
CA ARG A 26 19.95 -17.14 13.20
C ARG A 26 19.63 -17.64 11.79
N GLU A 27 18.46 -17.31 11.27
CA GLU A 27 17.98 -17.82 9.96
C GLU A 27 18.24 -16.85 8.80
N GLY A 28 18.64 -15.62 9.11
CA GLY A 28 18.89 -14.56 8.13
C GLY A 28 17.66 -14.30 7.24
N VAL A 29 17.92 -14.21 5.94
CA VAL A 29 16.90 -13.96 4.92
C VAL A 29 15.82 -15.05 4.88
N HIS A 30 16.10 -16.27 5.38
CA HIS A 30 15.11 -17.34 5.41
C HIS A 30 13.94 -17.09 6.36
N ALA A 31 14.12 -16.30 7.43
CA ALA A 31 13.02 -15.92 8.33
C ALA A 31 11.95 -15.09 7.59
N TYR A 32 12.37 -14.19 6.69
CA TYR A 32 11.47 -13.36 5.88
C TYR A 32 10.84 -14.13 4.73
N LEU A 33 11.54 -15.11 4.15
CA LEU A 33 11.04 -15.96 3.07
C LEU A 33 10.05 -17.03 3.54
N ARG A 34 10.12 -17.43 4.82
CA ARG A 34 9.16 -18.36 5.45
C ARG A 34 7.78 -17.74 5.68
N LYS A 35 7.67 -16.41 5.63
CA LYS A 35 6.37 -15.76 5.60
C LYS A 35 5.65 -16.24 4.34
N PRO A 36 4.54 -16.99 4.44
CA PRO A 36 3.83 -17.42 3.25
C PRO A 36 3.48 -16.14 2.50
N ASN A 37 4.03 -16.02 1.29
CA ASN A 37 3.63 -14.98 0.37
C ASN A 37 2.22 -15.36 -0.07
N VAL A 38 1.23 -15.08 0.78
CA VAL A 38 -0.18 -15.23 0.46
C VAL A 38 -0.46 -14.13 -0.54
N ARG A 39 -0.01 -14.34 -1.78
CA ARG A 39 -0.52 -13.68 -2.95
C ARG A 39 -1.95 -14.16 -3.05
N HIS A 40 -2.85 -13.47 -2.35
CA HIS A 40 -4.26 -13.61 -2.60
C HIS A 40 -4.43 -13.33 -4.09
N ARG A 41 -4.85 -14.34 -4.87
CA ARG A 41 -5.33 -14.09 -6.22
C ARG A 41 -6.43 -13.03 -6.06
N PRO A 42 -6.26 -11.82 -6.60
CA PRO A 42 -7.25 -10.78 -6.41
C PRO A 42 -8.60 -11.31 -6.86
N ASN A 43 -9.59 -11.25 -5.96
CA ASN A 43 -10.93 -11.76 -6.26
C ASN A 43 -11.62 -10.85 -7.29
N SER A 44 -12.67 -11.35 -7.93
CA SER A 44 -13.38 -10.62 -8.99
C SER A 44 -13.93 -9.27 -8.53
N ARG A 45 -14.26 -9.12 -7.23
CA ARG A 45 -14.71 -7.85 -6.64
C ARG A 45 -13.58 -6.82 -6.60
N PHE A 46 -12.38 -7.22 -6.20
CA PHE A 46 -11.19 -6.37 -6.21
C PHE A 46 -10.87 -5.91 -7.63
N LEU A 47 -10.79 -6.84 -8.60
CA LEU A 47 -10.52 -6.50 -10.00
C LEU A 47 -11.57 -5.53 -10.57
N THR A 48 -12.85 -5.76 -10.28
CA THR A 48 -13.93 -4.87 -10.71
C THR A 48 -13.80 -3.48 -10.10
N ALA A 49 -13.48 -3.39 -8.80
CA ALA A 49 -13.30 -2.12 -8.11
C ALA A 49 -12.11 -1.34 -8.67
N THR A 50 -10.99 -2.01 -8.95
CA THR A 50 -9.80 -1.37 -9.54
C THR A 50 -10.07 -0.86 -10.95
N VAL A 51 -10.71 -1.66 -11.81
CA VAL A 51 -11.06 -1.22 -13.18
C VAL A 51 -12.02 -0.03 -13.15
N ARG A 52 -13.02 -0.04 -12.26
CA ARG A 52 -13.94 1.09 -12.08
C ARG A 52 -13.24 2.34 -11.57
N GLY A 53 -12.30 2.21 -10.63
CA GLY A 53 -11.48 3.32 -10.13
C GLY A 53 -10.67 3.98 -11.26
N VAL A 54 -9.97 3.18 -12.06
CA VAL A 54 -9.20 3.67 -13.21
C VAL A 54 -10.11 4.33 -14.26
N GLN A 55 -11.30 3.76 -14.51
CA GLN A 55 -12.28 4.36 -15.43
C GLN A 55 -12.83 5.69 -14.91
N GLN A 56 -13.13 5.79 -13.61
CA GLN A 56 -13.59 7.04 -13.01
C GLN A 56 -12.50 8.10 -13.00
N GLU A 57 -11.26 7.75 -12.67
CA GLU A 57 -10.12 8.66 -12.70
C GLU A 57 -9.83 9.16 -14.12
N SER A 58 -9.82 8.28 -15.12
CA SER A 58 -9.62 8.67 -16.52
C SER A 58 -10.75 9.56 -17.05
N VAL A 59 -12.01 9.27 -16.70
CA VAL A 59 -13.16 10.12 -17.03
C VAL A 59 -13.10 11.46 -16.29
N ASN A 60 -12.67 11.48 -15.02
CA ASN A 60 -12.52 12.71 -14.24
C ASN A 60 -11.35 13.58 -14.73
N LEU A 61 -10.24 12.98 -15.14
CA LEU A 61 -9.14 13.68 -15.82
C LEU A 61 -9.64 14.30 -17.14
N CYS A 62 -10.41 13.54 -17.93
CA CYS A 62 -10.98 14.02 -19.18
C CYS A 62 -12.01 15.16 -18.96
N ALA A 63 -12.80 15.10 -17.89
CA ALA A 63 -13.76 16.14 -17.53
C ALA A 63 -13.13 17.39 -16.89
N SER A 64 -11.95 17.27 -16.28
CA SER A 64 -11.21 18.37 -15.64
C SER A 64 -10.36 19.18 -16.63
N THR A 65 -9.99 18.61 -17.78
CA THR A 65 -9.25 19.33 -18.81
C THR A 65 -10.20 20.16 -19.66
N ASP A 66 -10.46 21.39 -19.21
CA ASP A 66 -11.06 22.42 -20.05
C ASP A 66 -10.18 22.57 -21.31
N ALA A 67 -10.71 22.21 -22.48
CA ALA A 67 -9.96 22.07 -23.74
C ALA A 67 -9.19 23.34 -24.15
N ARG A 68 -9.49 24.48 -23.51
CA ARG A 68 -8.78 25.76 -23.68
C ARG A 68 -7.38 25.77 -23.04
N LEU A 69 -7.17 25.08 -21.92
CA LEU A 69 -5.88 25.04 -21.23
C LEU A 69 -4.84 24.21 -21.99
N ILE A 70 -5.27 23.08 -22.59
CA ILE A 70 -4.39 22.23 -23.39
C ILE A 70 -3.93 22.95 -24.66
N SER A 71 -4.83 23.66 -25.35
CA SER A 71 -4.49 24.43 -26.57
C SER A 71 -3.42 25.51 -26.30
N HIS A 72 -3.53 26.20 -25.17
CA HIS A 72 -2.57 27.25 -24.79
C HIS A 72 -1.19 26.68 -24.43
N VAL A 73 -1.15 25.54 -23.72
CA VAL A 73 0.12 24.87 -23.37
C VAL A 73 0.80 24.25 -24.59
N VAL A 74 0.04 23.66 -25.51
CA VAL A 74 0.59 23.12 -26.78
C VAL A 74 1.16 24.25 -27.64
N SER A 75 0.47 25.40 -27.71
CA SER A 75 0.96 26.58 -28.45
C SER A 75 2.24 27.18 -27.86
N LEU A 76 2.44 27.06 -26.53
CA LEU A 76 3.66 27.51 -25.83
C LEU A 76 4.84 26.55 -26.00
N LEU A 77 4.60 25.28 -26.36
CA LEU A 77 5.65 24.28 -26.58
C LEU A 77 6.13 24.23 -28.04
N ASP A 78 5.35 24.78 -28.98
CA ASP A 78 5.68 24.88 -30.42
C ASP A 78 6.30 26.25 -30.81
N SER A 79 6.72 27.08 -29.83
CA SER A 79 7.44 28.36 -30.06
C SER A 79 8.93 28.27 -29.72
#